data_AF-A0A2V9QXY5-F1
#
_entry.id   AF-A0A2V9QXY5-F1
#
_cell.length_a   1.000
_cell.length_b   1.000
_cell.length_c   1.000
_cell.angle_alpha   90.00
_cell.angle_beta   90.00
_cell.angle_gamma   90.00
#
_symmetry.space_group_name_H-M   'P 1'
#
loop_
_entity.id
_entity.type
_entity.pdbx_description
1 polymer ?
#
loop_
_entity_poly.entity_id
_entity_poly.type
_entity_poly.pdbx_seq_one_letter_code
_entity_poly.pdbx_strand_id
1 'polypeptide(L)'
;MFTAVSILQLVQAGKIQLTDPFGKYLTDYATKDASSKVTIHQLLTHTGGTGDIFGPEFDAHRLELRTLQDYVKLYEKRGLQFEPGTRWEYSNYGFLLLGAVIE
;
A
#
# COMPACT_ATOMS: atom_id res chain seq x y z
N MET A 1 11.39 -2.09 8.33
CA MET A 1 12.68 -2.38 7.67
C MET A 1 12.62 -3.62 6.79
N PHE A 2 12.19 -4.79 7.27
CA PHE A 2 12.16 -6.04 6.47
C PHE A 2 11.37 -5.93 5.16
N THR A 3 10.14 -5.40 5.19
CA THR A 3 9.33 -5.21 3.97
C THR A 3 10.07 -4.39 2.90
N ALA A 4 10.75 -3.31 3.30
CA ALA A 4 11.52 -2.50 2.37
C ALA A 4 12.69 -3.27 1.75
N VAL A 5 13.39 -4.09 2.55
CA VAL A 5 14.45 -4.97 2.05
C VAL A 5 13.90 -5.97 1.03
N SER A 6 12.78 -6.63 1.32
CA SER A 6 12.14 -7.58 0.41
C SER A 6 11.72 -6.93 -0.91
N ILE A 7 11.13 -5.73 -0.87
CA ILE A 7 10.79 -4.95 -2.07
C ILE A 7 12.06 -4.64 -2.88
N LEU A 8 13.11 -4.14 -2.23
CA LEU A 8 14.35 -3.79 -2.95
C LEU A 8 15.07 -5.02 -3.53
N GLN A 9 14.95 -6.19 -2.90
CA GLN A 9 15.42 -7.46 -3.48
C GLN A 9 14.63 -7.85 -4.74
N LEU A 10 13.31 -7.67 -4.74
CA LEU A 10 12.48 -7.89 -5.93
C LEU A 10 12.81 -6.89 -7.05
N VAL A 11 13.11 -5.63 -6.70
CA VAL A 11 13.61 -4.61 -7.65
C VAL A 11 14.94 -5.04 -8.24
N GLN A 12 15.89 -5.46 -7.41
CA GLN A 12 17.20 -5.93 -7.86
C GLN A 12 17.09 -7.15 -8.77
N ALA A 13 16.12 -8.05 -8.52
CA ALA A 13 15.84 -9.20 -9.36
C ALA A 13 15.07 -8.85 -10.66
N GLY A 14 14.74 -7.58 -10.89
CA GLY A 14 14.00 -7.11 -12.08
C GLY A 14 12.53 -7.54 -12.10
N LYS A 15 11.98 -8.02 -10.98
CA LYS A 15 10.58 -8.48 -10.89
C LYS A 15 9.61 -7.33 -10.71
N ILE A 16 10.04 -6.26 -10.02
CA ILE A 16 9.25 -5.05 -9.82
C ILE A 16 10.08 -3.79 -10.09
N GLN A 17 9.44 -2.67 -10.40
CA GLN A 17 10.11 -1.38 -10.51
C GLN A 17 9.61 -0.39 -9.47
N LEU A 18 10.49 0.48 -8.99
CA LEU A 18 10.13 1.53 -8.03
C LEU A 18 9.09 2.51 -8.58
N THR A 19 9.08 2.72 -9.90
CA THR A 19 8.14 3.60 -10.61
C THR A 19 6.84 2.90 -10.99
N ASP A 20 6.73 1.58 -10.82
CA ASP A 20 5.50 0.88 -11.14
C ASP A 20 4.40 1.28 -10.15
N PRO A 21 3.16 1.53 -10.60
CA PRO A 21 2.03 1.70 -9.71
C PRO A 21 1.71 0.38 -9.04
N PHE A 22 1.33 0.39 -7.76
CA PHE A 22 1.13 -0.87 -7.02
C PHE A 22 -0.01 -1.73 -7.61
N GLY A 23 -1.00 -1.11 -8.28
CA GLY A 23 -2.10 -1.81 -8.96
C GLY A 23 -1.66 -2.64 -10.17
N LYS A 24 -0.40 -2.53 -10.60
CA LYS A 24 0.22 -3.47 -11.56
C LYS A 24 0.34 -4.88 -10.96
N TYR A 25 0.50 -4.99 -9.65
CA TYR A 25 0.67 -6.25 -8.92
C TYR A 25 -0.60 -6.65 -8.17
N LEU A 26 -1.35 -5.67 -7.63
CA LEU A 26 -2.65 -5.89 -7.00
C LEU A 26 -3.79 -5.60 -7.98
N THR A 27 -4.04 -6.52 -8.91
CA THR A 27 -4.97 -6.31 -10.04
C THR A 27 -6.44 -6.15 -9.61
N ASP A 28 -6.81 -6.82 -8.53
CA ASP A 28 -8.18 -6.88 -8.01
C ASP A 28 -8.50 -5.74 -7.02
N TYR A 29 -7.64 -4.72 -6.93
CA TYR A 29 -7.84 -3.57 -6.06
C TYR A 29 -9.00 -2.68 -6.54
N ALA A 30 -9.95 -2.37 -5.64
CA ALA A 30 -11.18 -1.67 -5.97
C ALA A 30 -10.99 -0.23 -6.48
N THR A 31 -10.20 0.61 -5.79
CA THR A 31 -10.03 2.02 -6.17
C THR A 31 -8.93 2.21 -7.21
N LYS A 32 -9.33 2.42 -8.46
CA LYS A 32 -8.39 2.64 -9.57
C LYS A 32 -7.57 3.91 -9.46
N ASP A 33 -8.07 4.95 -8.80
CA ASP A 33 -7.32 6.19 -8.61
C ASP A 33 -6.02 5.95 -7.82
N ALA A 34 -6.14 5.35 -6.63
CA ALA A 34 -4.98 4.95 -5.82
C ALA A 34 -4.11 3.91 -6.54
N SER A 35 -4.71 2.85 -7.07
CA SER A 35 -3.96 1.72 -7.64
C SER A 35 -3.19 2.06 -8.93
N SER A 36 -3.59 3.12 -9.65
CA SER A 36 -2.91 3.55 -10.88
C SER A 36 -1.93 4.71 -10.68
N LYS A 37 -2.10 5.53 -9.64
CA LYS A 37 -1.25 6.71 -9.39
C LYS A 37 -0.12 6.45 -8.38
N VAL A 38 -0.35 5.60 -7.37
CA VAL A 38 0.61 5.43 -6.27
C VAL A 38 1.66 4.39 -6.64
N THR A 39 2.91 4.81 -6.67
CA THR A 39 4.08 3.98 -7.02
C THR A 39 4.65 3.22 -5.83
N ILE A 40 5.38 2.14 -6.10
CA ILE A 40 6.15 1.38 -5.09
C ILE A 40 7.09 2.31 -4.30
N HIS A 41 7.76 3.25 -4.98
CA HIS A 41 8.63 4.23 -4.34
C HIS A 41 7.88 5.13 -3.35
N GLN A 42 6.69 5.60 -3.71
CA GLN A 42 5.90 6.48 -2.85
C GLN A 42 5.36 5.74 -1.62
N LEU A 43 5.05 4.44 -1.75
CA LEU A 43 4.70 3.61 -0.59
C LEU A 43 5.91 3.45 0.35
N LEU A 44 7.10 3.14 -0.19
CA LEU A 44 8.33 2.97 0.59
C LEU A 44 8.74 4.24 1.35
N THR A 45 8.46 5.41 0.77
CA THR A 45 8.87 6.71 1.30
C THR A 45 7.77 7.43 2.09
N HIS A 46 6.61 6.80 2.30
CA HIS A 46 5.45 7.41 2.96
C HIS A 46 4.96 8.70 2.28
N THR A 47 4.99 8.72 0.95
CA THR A 47 4.50 9.85 0.13
C THR A 47 3.31 9.45 -0.75
N GLY A 48 2.70 8.28 -0.51
CA GLY A 48 1.65 7.72 -1.37
C GLY A 48 0.22 8.20 -1.10
N GLY A 49 -0.07 8.92 -0.02
CA GLY A 49 -1.45 9.37 0.28
C GLY A 49 -2.40 8.28 0.79
N THR A 50 -1.90 7.08 1.07
CA THR A 50 -2.67 5.88 1.45
C THR A 50 -3.07 5.83 2.93
N GLY A 51 -2.47 6.68 3.77
CA GLY A 51 -2.81 6.88 5.19
C GLY A 51 -2.60 5.66 6.10
N ASP A 52 -3.24 5.70 7.27
CA ASP A 52 -3.05 4.69 8.31
C ASP A 52 -4.17 3.65 8.35
N ILE A 53 -3.86 2.47 8.91
CA ILE A 53 -4.86 1.46 9.30
C ILE A 53 -5.44 1.79 10.67
N PHE A 54 -4.70 2.41 11.58
CA PHE A 54 -5.22 2.68 12.91
C PHE A 54 -6.28 3.78 12.87
N GLY A 55 -7.49 3.45 13.35
CA GLY A 55 -8.64 4.33 13.37
C GLY A 55 -9.94 3.57 13.68
N PRO A 56 -11.10 4.26 13.64
CA PRO A 56 -12.38 3.68 14.04
C PRO A 56 -12.76 2.39 13.29
N GLU A 57 -12.50 2.33 11.97
CA GLU A 57 -12.72 1.13 11.16
C GLU A 57 -11.88 -0.06 11.62
N PHE A 58 -10.61 0.17 11.96
CA PHE A 58 -9.77 -0.88 12.53
C PHE A 58 -10.29 -1.32 13.90
N ASP A 59 -10.64 -0.38 14.79
CA ASP A 59 -11.14 -0.75 16.11
C ASP A 59 -12.45 -1.55 16.04
N ALA A 60 -13.32 -1.25 15.08
CA ALA A 60 -14.55 -1.98 14.82
C ALA A 60 -14.30 -3.40 14.29
N HIS A 61 -13.32 -3.58 13.39
CA HIS A 61 -13.10 -4.84 12.67
C HIS A 61 -11.85 -5.64 13.11
N ARG A 62 -11.03 -5.15 14.05
CA ARG A 62 -9.70 -5.74 14.37
C ARG A 62 -9.72 -7.22 14.74
N LEU A 63 -10.83 -7.74 15.26
CA LEU A 63 -10.97 -9.16 15.60
C LEU A 63 -11.25 -10.06 14.38
N GLU A 64 -11.65 -9.46 13.26
CA GLU A 64 -11.96 -10.11 11.98
C GLU A 64 -10.76 -10.09 11.02
N LEU A 65 -9.79 -9.20 11.23
CA LEU A 65 -8.61 -9.03 10.38
C LEU A 65 -7.56 -10.13 10.66
N ARG A 66 -7.46 -11.13 9.79
CA ARG A 66 -6.57 -12.30 9.95
C ARG A 66 -5.44 -12.37 8.94
N THR A 67 -5.68 -11.87 7.74
CA THR A 67 -4.75 -11.91 6.60
C THR A 67 -4.48 -10.50 6.08
N LEU A 68 -3.39 -10.29 5.33
CA LEU A 68 -3.12 -9.01 4.68
C LEU A 68 -4.28 -8.58 3.78
N GLN A 69 -4.90 -9.54 3.08
CA GLN A 69 -6.04 -9.27 2.20
C GLN A 69 -7.26 -8.73 2.94
N ASP A 70 -7.46 -9.07 4.22
CA ASP A 70 -8.57 -8.53 5.02
C ASP A 70 -8.40 -7.02 5.23
N TYR A 71 -7.16 -6.57 5.48
CA TYR A 71 -6.85 -5.15 5.58
C TYR A 71 -6.99 -4.45 4.23
N VAL A 72 -6.51 -5.07 3.13
CA VAL A 72 -6.69 -4.51 1.79
C VAL A 72 -8.18 -4.30 1.51
N LYS A 73 -9.03 -5.30 1.74
CA LYS A 73 -10.49 -5.20 1.55
C LYS A 73 -11.15 -4.14 2.42
N LEU A 74 -10.69 -3.97 3.66
CA LEU A 74 -11.23 -2.96 4.57
C LEU A 74 -10.98 -1.54 4.06
N TYR A 75 -9.83 -1.28 3.44
CA TYR A 75 -9.40 0.07 3.05
C TYR A 75 -9.36 0.34 1.54
N GLU A 76 -9.53 -0.66 0.67
CA GLU A 76 -9.33 -0.51 -0.78
C GLU A 76 -10.29 0.46 -1.45
N LYS A 77 -11.41 0.77 -0.80
CA LYS A 77 -12.42 1.74 -1.27
C LYS A 77 -12.15 3.16 -0.79
N ARG A 78 -11.14 3.38 0.05
CA ARG A 78 -10.76 4.71 0.55
C ARG A 78 -10.12 5.52 -0.57
N GLY A 79 -10.45 6.81 -0.62
CA GLY A 79 -9.71 7.77 -1.44
C GLY A 79 -8.31 8.06 -0.90
N LEU A 80 -7.48 8.67 -1.75
CA LEU A 80 -6.21 9.24 -1.35
C LEU A 80 -6.44 10.45 -0.43
N GLN A 81 -5.65 10.56 0.63
CA GLN A 81 -5.70 11.72 1.53
C GLN A 81 -5.02 12.95 0.92
N PHE A 82 -4.16 12.74 -0.07
CA PHE A 82 -3.42 13.75 -0.80
C PHE A 82 -2.85 13.17 -2.09
N GLU A 83 -2.48 14.05 -3.03
CA GLU A 83 -1.87 13.64 -4.29
C GLU A 83 -0.50 12.96 -4.06
N PRO A 84 -0.24 11.78 -4.65
CA PRO A 84 0.98 11.03 -4.38
C PRO A 84 2.25 11.83 -4.76
N GLY A 85 3.24 11.81 -3.88
CA GLY A 85 4.50 12.53 -4.03
C GLY A 85 4.48 14.00 -3.61
N THR A 86 3.32 14.57 -3.24
CA THR A 86 3.22 16.00 -2.88
C THR A 86 3.56 16.32 -1.43
N ARG A 87 3.41 15.34 -0.51
CA ARG A 87 3.79 15.48 0.90
C ARG A 87 4.24 14.15 1.49
N TRP A 88 4.91 14.24 2.64
CA TRP A 88 5.27 13.10 3.46
C TRP A 88 4.24 12.94 4.59
N GLU A 89 3.73 11.72 4.76
CA GLU A 89 2.84 11.36 5.87
C GLU A 89 2.99 9.86 6.15
N TYR A 90 3.42 9.51 7.36
CA TYR A 90 3.60 8.12 7.76
C TYR A 90 2.33 7.29 7.49
N SER A 91 2.53 6.10 6.93
CA SER A 91 1.44 5.28 6.43
C SER A 91 1.72 3.80 6.68
N ASN A 92 1.07 3.23 7.70
CA ASN A 92 1.07 1.78 7.90
C ASN A 92 0.38 1.07 6.74
N TYR A 93 -0.72 1.63 6.23
CA TYR A 93 -1.44 1.03 5.11
C TYR A 93 -0.58 0.96 3.85
N GLY A 94 0.28 1.95 3.61
CA GLY A 94 1.21 1.93 2.49
C GLY A 94 2.23 0.78 2.59
N PHE A 95 2.74 0.50 3.78
CA PHE A 95 3.62 -0.67 4.01
C PHE A 95 2.86 -2.00 3.98
N LEU A 96 1.58 -2.00 4.35
CA LEU A 96 0.70 -3.16 4.21
C LEU A 96 0.50 -3.52 2.72
N LEU A 97 0.26 -2.52 1.87
CA LEU A 97 0.18 -2.69 0.43
C LEU A 97 1.49 -3.24 -0.14
N LEU A 98 2.66 -2.78 0.33
CA LEU A 98 3.95 -3.38 -0.05
C LEU A 98 4.06 -4.85 0.38
N GLY A 99 3.52 -5.21 1.54
CA GLY A 99 3.39 -6.61 1.97
C GLY A 99 2.57 -7.43 0.99
N ALA A 100 1.40 -6.93 0.59
CA ALA A 100 0.53 -7.61 -0.39
C ALA A 100 1.17 -7.70 -1.79
N VAL A 101 2.05 -6.77 -2.18
CA VAL A 101 2.82 -6.85 -3.44
C VAL A 101 3.89 -7.95 -3.39
N ILE A 102 4.39 -8.30 -2.20
CA ILE A 102 5.41 -9.35 -2.03
C ILE A 102 4.80 -10.76 -2.11
N GLU A 103 3.58 -10.95 -1.61
CA GLU A 103 2.83 -12.23 -1.65
C GLU A 103 2.46 -12.66 -3.07
#